data_AF-M6VLH0-F1
#
_entry.id   AF-M6VLH0-F1
#
_cell.length_a   1.000
_cell.length_b   1.000
_cell.length_c   1.000
_cell.angle_alpha   90.00
_cell.angle_beta   90.00
_cell.angle_gamma   90.00
#
_symmetry.space_group_name_H-M   'P 1'
#
loop_
_entity.id
_entity.type
_entity.pdbx_description
1 polymer ?
#
loop_
_entity_poly.entity_id
_entity_poly.type
_entity_poly.pdbx_seq_one_letter_code
_entity_poly.pdbx_strand_id
1 'polypeptide(L)'
;MCQSRKRAMNKRINKSERFEKSQFEPLTERLLIGIDPGTKTGFAIWNQDLKQLTRVMTYSVLKAQDEVKACFEKDKSLCLIIEDARKRKWYGKDSDAKRMGAGSVKRDCTIWVEFCNRNGIPYRLDHPKRGLTKITAAEFKILTGWIKRTSEHARDAALLVFGSGRY
;
A
#
# COMPACT_ATOMS: atom_id res chain seq x y z
N MET A 1 -43.46 43.23 11.16
CA MET A 1 -42.89 42.17 12.03
C MET A 1 -42.36 41.05 11.14
N CYS A 2 -41.05 40.90 11.06
CA CYS A 2 -40.34 40.06 10.09
C CYS A 2 -40.35 38.59 10.52
N GLN A 3 -40.96 37.69 9.74
CA GLN A 3 -40.79 36.24 9.93
C GLN A 3 -39.54 35.78 9.18
N SER A 4 -38.42 35.68 9.89
CA SER A 4 -37.17 35.14 9.36
C SER A 4 -37.30 33.63 9.12
N ARG A 5 -37.36 33.25 7.84
CA ARG A 5 -37.17 31.87 7.39
C ARG A 5 -35.76 31.41 7.79
N LYS A 6 -35.65 30.48 8.75
CA LYS A 6 -34.42 29.73 9.01
C LYS A 6 -34.14 28.86 7.77
N ARG A 7 -33.28 29.34 6.86
CA ARG A 7 -32.66 28.48 5.84
C ARG A 7 -31.79 27.49 6.58
N ALA A 8 -32.24 26.23 6.66
CA ALA A 8 -31.36 25.11 6.97
C ALA A 8 -30.30 25.05 5.88
N MET A 9 -29.14 25.62 6.18
CA MET A 9 -27.95 25.56 5.34
C MET A 9 -27.46 24.12 5.45
N ASN A 10 -28.00 23.26 4.59
CA ASN A 10 -27.48 21.91 4.37
C ASN A 10 -26.00 22.07 4.05
N LYS A 11 -25.14 21.84 5.04
CA LYS A 11 -23.71 21.65 4.85
C LYS A 11 -23.61 20.43 3.93
N ARG A 12 -23.49 20.68 2.62
CA ARG A 12 -22.94 19.70 1.70
C ARG A 12 -21.63 19.29 2.33
N ILE A 13 -21.57 18.08 2.86
CA ILE A 13 -20.32 17.46 3.24
C ILE A 13 -19.52 17.48 1.95
N ASN A 14 -18.53 18.38 1.86
CA ASN A 14 -17.55 18.35 0.78
C ASN A 14 -17.08 16.90 0.69
N LYS A 15 -17.18 16.31 -0.50
CA LYS A 15 -16.59 15.02 -0.83
C LYS A 15 -15.08 15.18 -0.67
N SER A 16 -14.62 15.19 0.58
CA SER A 16 -13.26 15.45 1.00
C SER A 16 -12.36 14.52 0.23
N GLU A 17 -11.24 15.04 -0.29
CA GLU A 17 -10.19 14.32 -1.01
C GLU A 17 -9.94 12.94 -0.37
N ARG A 18 -10.59 11.91 -0.91
CA ARG A 18 -10.36 10.54 -0.48
C ARG A 18 -9.18 10.05 -1.29
N PHE A 19 -8.01 10.03 -0.65
CA PHE A 19 -6.79 9.48 -1.25
C PHE A 19 -6.86 7.95 -1.33
N GLU A 20 -7.79 7.32 -0.61
CA GLU A 20 -8.06 5.89 -0.72
C GLU A 20 -8.82 5.56 -2.01
N LYS A 21 -8.15 4.79 -2.88
CA LYS A 21 -8.71 4.17 -4.07
C LYS A 21 -9.40 2.87 -3.74
N SER A 22 -10.56 2.64 -4.39
CA SER A 22 -11.24 1.35 -4.27
C SER A 22 -10.46 0.24 -4.98
N GLN A 23 -10.69 -1.02 -4.59
CA GLN A 23 -10.06 -2.18 -5.25
C GLN A 23 -10.46 -2.34 -6.72
N PHE A 24 -11.61 -1.79 -7.12
CA PHE A 24 -12.16 -1.88 -8.49
C PHE A 24 -11.76 -0.70 -9.36
N GLU A 25 -11.17 0.34 -8.78
CA GLU A 25 -10.70 1.49 -9.54
C GLU A 25 -9.45 1.09 -10.36
N PRO A 26 -9.28 1.56 -11.60
CA PRO A 26 -8.07 1.31 -12.35
C PRO A 26 -6.86 2.00 -11.70
N LEU A 27 -5.70 1.34 -11.72
CA LEU A 27 -4.42 1.93 -11.32
C LEU A 27 -3.79 2.57 -12.56
N THR A 28 -4.01 3.88 -12.70
CA THR A 28 -3.59 4.66 -13.87
C THR A 28 -2.29 5.44 -13.64
N GLU A 29 -1.78 5.45 -12.41
CA GLU A 29 -0.56 6.12 -12.00
C GLU A 29 0.70 5.49 -12.61
N ARG A 30 1.64 6.32 -13.04
CA ARG A 30 2.92 5.88 -13.61
C ARG A 30 3.70 5.01 -12.63
N LEU A 31 3.74 5.41 -11.36
CA LEU A 31 4.46 4.69 -10.32
C LEU A 31 3.48 4.01 -9.38
N LEU A 32 3.64 2.70 -9.21
CA LEU A 32 2.96 1.95 -8.16
C LEU A 32 4.00 1.55 -7.11
N ILE A 33 3.76 1.91 -5.85
CA ILE A 33 4.62 1.53 -4.75
C ILE A 33 3.94 0.46 -3.91
N GLY A 34 4.52 -0.73 -3.89
CA GLY A 34 4.08 -1.83 -3.03
C GLY A 34 4.68 -1.69 -1.64
N ILE A 35 3.84 -1.83 -0.60
CA ILE A 35 4.22 -1.76 0.80
C ILE A 35 3.74 -3.03 1.50
N ASP A 36 4.68 -3.79 2.07
CA ASP A 36 4.42 -4.84 3.07
C ASP A 36 4.70 -4.25 4.48
N PRO A 37 3.66 -3.86 5.24
CA PRO A 37 3.83 -3.17 6.51
C PRO A 37 4.38 -4.07 7.61
N GLY A 38 5.31 -3.51 8.40
CA GLY A 38 5.85 -4.14 9.60
C GLY A 38 7.14 -3.46 10.01
N THR A 39 7.75 -3.93 11.11
CA THR A 39 9.05 -3.39 11.58
C THR A 39 10.16 -3.50 10.53
N LYS A 40 10.12 -4.56 9.72
CA LYS A 40 10.85 -4.71 8.46
C LYS A 40 9.89 -4.47 7.30
N THR A 41 9.76 -3.22 6.89
CA THR A 41 8.81 -2.84 5.84
C THR A 41 9.36 -3.26 4.48
N GLY A 42 8.63 -4.11 3.76
CA GLY A 42 8.88 -4.38 2.36
C GLY A 42 8.49 -3.18 1.50
N PHE A 43 9.35 -2.82 0.55
CA PHE A 43 9.15 -1.68 -0.32
C PHE A 43 9.54 -2.04 -1.75
N ALA A 44 8.64 -1.76 -2.70
CA ALA A 44 8.94 -1.94 -4.11
C ALA A 44 8.31 -0.86 -4.98
N ILE A 45 8.98 -0.49 -6.09
CA ILE A 45 8.44 0.43 -7.09
C ILE A 45 8.30 -0.31 -8.41
N TRP A 46 7.08 -0.32 -8.93
CA TRP A 46 6.75 -0.72 -10.29
C TRP A 46 6.52 0.53 -11.14
N ASN A 47 7.24 0.63 -12.25
CA ASN A 47 7.04 1.69 -13.24
C ASN A 47 6.16 1.15 -14.37
N GLN A 48 4.97 1.72 -14.54
CA GLN A 48 4.00 1.28 -15.54
C GLN A 48 4.41 1.59 -16.98
N ASP A 49 5.21 2.64 -17.20
CA ASP A 49 5.69 3.02 -18.54
C ASP A 49 6.78 2.05 -18.99
N LEU A 50 7.71 1.72 -18.10
CA LEU A 50 8.82 0.80 -18.36
C LEU A 50 8.44 -0.69 -18.20
N LYS A 51 7.26 -0.96 -17.62
CA LYS A 51 6.79 -2.32 -17.26
C LYS A 51 7.83 -3.12 -16.48
N GLN A 52 8.49 -2.49 -15.52
CA GLN A 52 9.54 -3.13 -14.73
C GLN A 52 9.56 -2.65 -13.27
N LEU A 53 10.11 -3.50 -12.40
CA LEU A 53 10.49 -3.11 -11.05
C LEU A 53 11.75 -2.23 -11.12
N THR A 54 11.71 -1.06 -10.49
CA THR A 54 12.86 -0.14 -10.42
C THR A 54 13.52 -0.14 -9.05
N ARG A 55 12.79 -0.60 -8.02
CA ARG A 55 13.29 -0.70 -6.64
C ARG A 55 12.60 -1.86 -5.93
N VAL A 56 13.37 -2.65 -5.18
CA VAL A 56 12.89 -3.75 -4.32
C VAL A 56 13.82 -3.81 -3.11
N MET A 57 13.35 -3.39 -1.95
CA MET A 57 14.16 -3.20 -0.74
C MET A 57 13.35 -3.51 0.53
N THR A 58 14.06 -3.64 1.65
CA THR A 58 13.45 -3.61 2.98
C THR A 58 14.02 -2.45 3.76
N TYR A 59 13.13 -1.70 4.40
CA TYR A 59 13.47 -0.54 5.21
C TYR A 59 12.85 -0.65 6.60
N SER A 60 13.24 0.26 7.49
CA SER A 60 12.38 0.61 8.62
C SER A 60 11.17 1.41 8.12
N VAL A 61 10.10 1.46 8.92
CA VAL A 61 8.86 2.18 8.57
C VAL A 61 9.13 3.64 8.20
N LEU A 62 9.86 4.38 9.04
CA LEU A 62 10.16 5.79 8.80
C LEU A 62 10.97 6.01 7.52
N LYS A 63 11.97 5.17 7.28
CA LYS A 63 12.78 5.28 6.06
C LYS A 63 11.94 4.96 4.82
N ALA A 64 11.05 3.98 4.87
CA ALA A 64 10.12 3.71 3.78
C ALA A 64 9.21 4.91 3.49
N GLN A 65 8.69 5.58 4.53
CA GLN A 65 7.88 6.79 4.40
C GLN A 65 8.65 7.95 3.76
N ASP A 66 9.91 8.18 4.16
CA ASP A 66 10.78 9.18 3.54
C ASP A 66 10.99 8.90 2.05
N GLU A 67 11.21 7.63 1.68
CA GLU A 67 11.37 7.21 0.29
C GLU A 67 10.09 7.43 -0.53
N VAL A 68 8.93 7.10 0.04
CA VAL A 68 7.62 7.37 -0.60
C VAL A 68 7.44 8.86 -0.83
N LYS A 69 7.70 9.69 0.18
CA LYS A 69 7.55 11.15 0.09
C LYS A 69 8.48 11.73 -0.97
N ALA A 70 9.76 11.33 -0.97
CA ALA A 70 10.73 11.76 -1.98
C ALA A 70 10.32 11.35 -3.41
N CYS A 71 9.73 10.15 -3.59
CA CYS A 71 9.16 9.74 -4.87
C CYS A 71 7.95 10.60 -5.26
N PHE A 72 7.02 10.82 -4.33
CA PHE A 72 5.79 11.58 -4.59
C PHE A 72 6.05 13.08 -4.83
N GLU A 73 7.10 13.66 -4.26
CA GLU A 73 7.53 15.02 -4.55
C GLU A 73 8.07 15.16 -5.97
N LYS A 74 8.74 14.13 -6.49
CA LYS A 74 9.28 14.11 -7.86
C LYS A 74 8.23 13.79 -8.91
N ASP A 75 7.29 12.90 -8.60
CA ASP A 75 6.22 12.49 -9.50
C ASP A 75 4.91 12.29 -8.73
N LYS A 76 3.93 13.14 -9.03
CA LYS A 76 2.58 13.06 -8.44
C LYS A 76 1.75 11.94 -9.05
N SER A 77 2.17 11.34 -10.17
CA SER A 77 1.56 10.15 -10.77
C SER A 77 2.00 8.89 -10.04
N LEU A 78 1.61 8.78 -8.77
CA LEU A 78 2.04 7.73 -7.86
C LEU A 78 0.89 7.26 -6.98
N CYS A 79 0.75 5.94 -6.85
CA CYS A 79 -0.22 5.31 -5.95
C CYS A 79 0.46 4.22 -5.11
N LEU A 80 0.17 4.22 -3.81
CA LEU A 80 0.63 3.18 -2.89
C LEU A 80 -0.34 1.99 -2.89
N ILE A 81 0.19 0.78 -2.98
CA ILE A 81 -0.55 -0.47 -2.75
C ILE A 81 -0.03 -1.08 -1.46
N ILE A 82 -0.85 -1.06 -0.42
CA ILE A 82 -0.47 -1.44 0.93
C ILE A 82 -1.15 -2.76 1.25
N GLU A 83 -0.38 -3.77 1.65
CA GLU A 83 -0.97 -5.01 2.17
C GLU A 83 -1.70 -4.73 3.49
N ASP A 84 -2.99 -5.12 3.56
CA ASP A 84 -3.79 -5.01 4.76
C ASP A 84 -3.99 -6.38 5.42
N ALA A 85 -3.11 -6.71 6.36
CA ALA A 85 -3.19 -7.93 7.15
C ALA A 85 -4.50 -8.08 7.96
N ARG A 86 -5.29 -7.02 8.16
CA ARG A 86 -6.63 -7.09 8.79
C ARG A 86 -7.61 -7.87 7.94
N LYS A 87 -7.42 -7.87 6.63
CA LYS A 87 -8.33 -8.52 5.68
C LYS A 87 -8.02 -10.01 5.47
N ARG A 88 -7.17 -10.61 6.32
CA ARG A 88 -6.82 -12.04 6.30
C ARG A 88 -8.00 -12.89 6.79
N LYS A 89 -8.49 -13.79 5.93
CA LYS A 89 -9.64 -14.67 6.22
C LYS A 89 -9.28 -16.05 6.82
N TRP A 90 -7.99 -16.37 6.93
CA TRP A 90 -7.49 -17.68 7.35
C TRP A 90 -6.64 -17.55 8.63
N TYR A 91 -7.12 -18.17 9.71
CA TYR A 91 -6.37 -18.34 10.95
C TYR A 91 -5.91 -19.80 11.04
N GLY A 92 -4.61 -20.01 11.23
CA GLY A 92 -4.03 -21.35 11.42
C GLY A 92 -4.25 -21.88 12.85
N LYS A 93 -3.88 -23.15 13.10
CA LYS A 93 -4.12 -23.87 14.37
C LYS A 93 -3.52 -23.22 15.64
N ASP A 94 -2.58 -22.28 15.52
CA ASP A 94 -2.01 -21.51 16.65
C ASP A 94 -2.59 -20.09 16.72
N SER A 95 -3.84 -19.98 17.15
CA SER A 95 -4.57 -18.70 17.23
C SER A 95 -4.12 -17.78 18.37
N ASP A 96 -3.50 -18.31 19.43
CA ASP A 96 -3.23 -17.53 20.64
C ASP A 96 -1.94 -16.69 20.57
N ALA A 97 -0.85 -17.22 20.01
CA ALA A 97 0.37 -16.43 19.75
C ALA A 97 0.15 -15.33 18.69
N LYS A 98 -0.75 -15.57 17.72
CA LYS A 98 -1.12 -14.59 16.68
C LYS A 98 -2.07 -13.49 17.17
N ARG A 99 -2.86 -13.73 18.23
CA ARG A 99 -3.70 -12.68 18.85
C ARG A 99 -2.86 -11.60 19.53
N MET A 100 -1.73 -11.95 20.14
CA MET A 100 -0.83 -10.99 20.80
C MET A 100 -0.12 -10.06 19.80
N GLY A 101 0.22 -10.55 18.59
CA GLY A 101 0.82 -9.73 17.51
C GLY A 101 -0.19 -9.00 16.61
N ALA A 102 -1.47 -9.39 16.63
CA ALA A 102 -2.50 -8.82 15.75
C ALA A 102 -2.74 -7.32 15.98
N GLY A 103 -2.50 -6.83 17.19
CA GLY A 103 -2.59 -5.40 17.53
C GLY A 103 -1.50 -4.56 16.84
N SER A 104 -0.25 -5.04 16.86
CA SER A 104 0.88 -4.34 16.21
C SER A 104 0.70 -4.28 14.70
N VAL A 105 0.30 -5.39 14.08
CA VAL A 105 0.08 -5.46 12.63
C VAL A 105 -1.08 -4.55 12.19
N LYS A 106 -2.14 -4.46 12.99
CA LYS A 106 -3.23 -3.50 12.79
C LYS A 106 -2.75 -2.06 12.85
N ARG A 107 -1.89 -1.75 13.83
CA ARG A 107 -1.32 -0.41 14.03
C ARG A 107 -0.47 0.02 12.84
N ASP A 108 0.36 -0.86 12.30
CA ASP A 108 1.25 -0.55 11.17
C ASP A 108 0.46 -0.14 9.92
N CYS A 109 -0.62 -0.87 9.59
CA CYS A 109 -1.50 -0.49 8.48
C CYS A 109 -2.18 0.88 8.71
N THR A 110 -2.64 1.15 9.94
CA THR A 110 -3.23 2.45 10.29
C THR A 110 -2.23 3.59 10.17
N ILE A 111 -0.97 3.39 10.58
CA ILE A 111 0.11 4.39 10.44
C ILE A 111 0.33 4.75 8.96
N TRP A 112 0.29 3.77 8.06
CA TRP A 112 0.41 4.03 6.63
C TRP A 112 -0.77 4.80 6.06
N VAL A 113 -2.00 4.47 6.48
CA VAL A 113 -3.20 5.22 6.10
C VAL A 113 -3.12 6.68 6.56
N GLU A 114 -2.73 6.91 7.82
CA GLU A 114 -2.55 8.26 8.35
C GLU A 114 -1.46 9.03 7.60
N PHE A 115 -0.32 8.38 7.33
CA PHE A 115 0.77 8.94 6.54
C PHE A 115 0.30 9.36 5.14
N CYS A 116 -0.44 8.51 4.43
CA CYS A 116 -0.94 8.83 3.10
C CYS A 116 -1.91 10.01 3.13
N ASN A 117 -2.88 10.00 4.06
CA ASN A 117 -3.85 11.08 4.19
C ASN A 117 -3.19 12.41 4.57
N ARG A 118 -2.21 12.40 5.48
CA ARG A 118 -1.46 13.59 5.88
C ARG A 118 -0.69 14.23 4.73
N ASN A 119 -0.19 13.43 3.79
CA ASN A 119 0.64 13.89 2.68
C ASN A 119 -0.12 13.99 1.35
N GLY A 120 -1.42 13.70 1.33
CA GLY A 120 -2.25 13.68 0.13
C GLY A 120 -1.83 12.65 -0.92
N ILE A 121 -1.30 11.51 -0.47
CA ILE A 121 -0.75 10.46 -1.34
C ILE A 121 -1.85 9.44 -1.66
N PRO A 122 -2.19 9.22 -2.94
CA PRO A 122 -3.14 8.19 -3.33
C PRO A 122 -2.68 6.80 -2.87
N TYR A 123 -3.59 6.00 -2.33
CA TYR A 123 -3.29 4.65 -1.86
C TYR A 123 -4.45 3.68 -2.04
N ARG A 124 -4.16 2.38 -2.03
CA ARG A 124 -5.12 1.28 -2.03
C ARG A 124 -4.71 0.25 -0.99
N LEU A 125 -5.70 -0.25 -0.26
CA LEU A 125 -5.51 -1.35 0.68
C LEU A 125 -5.85 -2.68 0.01
N ASP A 126 -4.87 -3.54 -0.19
CA ASP A 126 -5.05 -4.86 -0.80
C ASP A 126 -5.11 -5.98 0.24
N HIS A 127 -5.75 -7.09 -0.12
CA HIS A 127 -5.80 -8.29 0.71
C HIS A 127 -4.46 -9.03 0.68
N PRO A 128 -4.05 -9.67 1.81
CA PRO A 128 -2.88 -10.53 1.81
C PRO A 128 -3.10 -11.68 0.82
N LYS A 129 -2.24 -11.77 -0.20
CA LYS A 129 -2.39 -12.78 -1.25
C LYS A 129 -1.95 -14.14 -0.72
N ARG A 130 -2.88 -15.11 -0.70
CA ARG A 130 -2.65 -16.45 -0.16
C ARG A 130 -1.62 -17.19 -1.02
N GLY A 131 -0.53 -17.67 -0.40
CA GLY A 131 0.42 -18.57 -1.06
C GLY A 131 1.55 -17.91 -1.87
N LEU A 132 1.62 -16.58 -1.95
CA LEU A 132 2.77 -15.87 -2.56
C LEU A 132 3.93 -15.65 -1.59
N THR A 133 3.67 -15.70 -0.27
CA THR A 133 4.65 -15.52 0.82
C THR A 133 5.68 -16.65 0.95
N LYS A 134 5.91 -17.44 -0.11
CA LYS A 134 6.88 -18.55 -0.14
C LYS A 134 7.74 -18.57 -1.39
N ILE A 135 7.62 -17.58 -2.28
CA ILE A 135 8.51 -17.56 -3.44
C ILE A 135 9.96 -17.31 -2.99
N THR A 136 10.84 -18.17 -3.45
CA THR A 136 12.28 -18.09 -3.24
C THR A 136 12.84 -16.91 -4.04
N ALA A 137 14.06 -16.47 -3.70
CA ALA A 137 14.74 -15.44 -4.47
C ALA A 137 14.97 -15.87 -5.93
N ALA A 138 15.16 -17.17 -6.19
CA ALA A 138 15.33 -17.72 -7.52
C ALA A 138 14.03 -17.63 -8.34
N GLU A 139 12.90 -18.09 -7.78
CA GLU A 139 11.59 -17.98 -8.42
C GLU A 139 11.20 -16.51 -8.67
N PHE A 140 11.49 -15.62 -7.71
CA PHE A 140 11.25 -14.19 -7.89
C PHE A 140 12.07 -13.59 -9.02
N LYS A 141 13.34 -13.98 -9.15
CA LYS A 141 14.19 -13.55 -10.26
C LYS A 141 13.65 -14.05 -11.61
N ILE A 142 13.20 -15.30 -11.68
CA ILE A 142 12.59 -15.86 -12.91
C ILE A 142 11.31 -15.11 -13.26
N LEU A 143 10.45 -14.85 -12.27
CA LEU A 143 9.15 -14.20 -12.47
C LEU A 143 9.29 -12.72 -12.88
N THR A 144 10.22 -11.99 -12.26
CA THR A 144 10.28 -10.52 -12.36
C THR A 144 11.49 -9.97 -13.12
N GLY A 145 12.48 -10.82 -13.41
CA GLY A 145 13.79 -10.39 -13.93
C GLY A 145 14.69 -9.71 -12.90
N TRP A 146 14.27 -9.56 -11.64
CA TRP A 146 15.05 -8.85 -10.64
C TRP A 146 16.27 -9.65 -10.18
N ILE A 147 17.47 -9.15 -10.51
CA ILE A 147 18.73 -9.87 -10.29
C ILE A 147 19.41 -9.56 -8.95
N LYS A 148 18.99 -8.49 -8.25
CA LYS A 148 19.61 -8.08 -6.98
C LYS A 148 19.04 -8.89 -5.82
N ARG A 149 19.77 -8.91 -4.68
CA ARG A 149 19.31 -9.60 -3.47
C ARG A 149 17.99 -9.00 -2.96
N THR A 150 17.15 -9.85 -2.41
CA THR A 150 15.86 -9.47 -1.81
C THR A 150 15.64 -10.21 -0.49
N SER A 151 14.92 -9.57 0.42
CA SER A 151 14.32 -10.23 1.58
C SER A 151 12.93 -10.79 1.20
N GLU A 152 12.32 -11.57 2.08
CA GLU A 152 10.92 -11.99 1.96
C GLU A 152 9.95 -10.80 1.86
N HIS A 153 10.01 -9.87 2.82
CA HIS A 153 9.19 -8.64 2.82
C HIS A 153 9.31 -7.83 1.54
N ALA A 154 10.54 -7.68 1.01
CA ALA A 154 10.76 -6.94 -0.23
C ALA A 154 10.09 -7.62 -1.44
N ARG A 155 10.11 -8.96 -1.48
CA ARG A 155 9.42 -9.72 -2.53
C ARG A 155 7.91 -9.60 -2.39
N ASP A 156 7.37 -9.72 -1.18
CA ASP A 156 5.93 -9.58 -0.93
C ASP A 156 5.42 -8.21 -1.41
N ALA A 157 6.12 -7.13 -1.03
CA ALA A 157 5.85 -5.79 -1.51
C ALA A 157 5.92 -5.68 -3.05
N ALA A 158 6.91 -6.30 -3.68
CA ALA A 158 7.02 -6.29 -5.14
C ALA A 158 5.87 -7.03 -5.84
N LEU A 159 5.41 -8.16 -5.30
CA LEU A 159 4.29 -8.95 -5.85
C LEU A 159 2.92 -8.28 -5.70
N LEU A 160 2.79 -7.27 -4.82
CA LEU A 160 1.60 -6.44 -4.77
C LEU A 160 1.42 -5.63 -6.06
N VAL A 161 2.52 -5.14 -6.63
CA VAL A 161 2.51 -4.19 -7.76
C VAL A 161 3.02 -4.76 -9.08
N PHE A 162 3.74 -5.88 -9.05
CA PHE A 162 4.29 -6.49 -10.26
C PHE A 162 3.20 -6.83 -11.28
N GLY A 163 3.41 -6.44 -12.54
CA GLY A 163 2.45 -6.66 -13.61
C GLY A 163 1.12 -5.90 -13.45
N SER A 164 0.97 -5.08 -12.40
CA SER A 164 -0.22 -4.27 -12.17
C SER A 164 -0.19 -3.03 -13.07
N GLY A 165 -1.36 -2.46 -13.29
CA GLY A 165 -1.54 -1.31 -14.17
C GLY A 165 -2.32 -1.64 -15.42
N ARG A 166 -2.48 -0.62 -16.25
CA ARG A 166 -3.65 -0.43 -17.12
C ARG A 166 -4.13 -1.66 -17.91
N TYR A 167 -5.41 -1.96 -17.69
CA TYR A 167 -6.43 -2.21 -18.72
C TYR A 167 -7.06 -0.87 -19.08
#